data_AF-A0A382HQF5-F1
#
_entry.id   AF-A0A382HQF5-F1
#
_cell.length_a   1.000
_cell.length_b   1.000
_cell.length_c   1.000
_cell.angle_alpha   90.00
_cell.angle_beta   90.00
_cell.angle_gamma   90.00
#
_symmetry.space_group_name_H-M   'P 1'
#
loop_
_entity.id
_entity.type
_entity.pdbx_description
1 polymer ?
#
loop_
_entity_poly.entity_id
_entity_poly.type
_entity_poly.pdbx_seq_one_letter_code
_entity_poly.pdbx_strand_id
1 'polypeptide(L)'
;MILSNWREKVFVLFKNFNFSYAVLWKIYKPFVRVQNFVKHRDPYFFRSVAIEISTSCNRTCYYCPNSLEGTATDFMSEETFKKIIDQLKTIEFSGIINYHFYNEPLLDKRLPSFIRYVKKHLPYCVNRIVSNGDFLSVDLADDLINAGVVDFAITIHDIDDQELLSKLQPVIKKYPGYVRVGSLHGKPLYNRGGAIEVQTLDTKDECTDPLELLQFDYKGNVLLCCNDYYRKHSFGNIAHEKLYKIWRGEEFSKLRRELRLGIANLEICRVCMGKERKITL
;
A
#
# COMPACT_ATOMS: atom_id res chain seq x y z
N MET A 1 -3.55 18.70 -19.66
CA MET A 1 -3.62 17.93 -18.40
C MET A 1 -2.42 18.29 -17.54
N ILE A 2 -2.62 19.02 -16.43
CA ILE A 2 -1.53 19.64 -15.65
C ILE A 2 -1.23 18.76 -14.45
N LEU A 3 -0.11 18.02 -14.49
CA LEU A 3 0.53 17.51 -13.27
C LEU A 3 0.80 18.72 -12.39
N SER A 4 0.01 18.86 -11.34
CA SER A 4 -0.10 20.10 -10.57
C SER A 4 1.08 20.33 -9.62
N ASN A 5 1.83 19.27 -9.28
CA ASN A 5 3.01 19.38 -8.43
C ASN A 5 4.25 18.74 -9.09
N TRP A 6 5.44 19.22 -8.70
CA TRP A 6 6.70 18.75 -9.28
C TRP A 6 7.01 17.29 -8.95
N ARG A 7 6.52 16.76 -7.82
CA ARG A 7 6.71 15.37 -7.40
C ARG A 7 5.96 14.39 -8.30
N GLU A 8 4.76 14.73 -8.76
CA GLU A 8 3.98 13.96 -9.72
C GLU A 8 4.68 13.93 -11.08
N LYS A 9 5.20 15.09 -11.53
CA LYS A 9 6.01 15.18 -12.75
C LYS A 9 7.23 14.28 -12.68
N VAL A 10 8.00 14.40 -11.60
CA VAL A 10 9.13 13.51 -11.28
C VAL A 10 8.67 12.06 -11.29
N PHE A 11 7.61 11.72 -10.56
CA PHE A 11 7.13 10.37 -10.40
C PHE A 11 6.70 9.72 -11.73
N VAL A 12 6.08 10.46 -12.64
CA VAL A 12 5.71 9.99 -14.00
C VAL A 12 6.95 9.94 -14.91
N LEU A 13 7.78 10.99 -14.93
CA LEU A 13 8.98 11.06 -15.77
C LEU A 13 9.97 9.94 -15.47
N PHE A 14 10.24 9.67 -14.19
CA PHE A 14 11.18 8.61 -13.79
C PHE A 14 10.73 7.20 -14.19
N LYS A 15 9.43 6.97 -14.45
CA LYS A 15 8.94 5.70 -15.01
C LYS A 15 9.26 5.53 -16.50
N ASN A 16 9.39 6.63 -17.23
CA ASN A 16 9.64 6.60 -18.67
C ASN A 16 11.13 6.44 -19.01
N PHE A 17 12.02 6.54 -18.03
CA PHE A 17 13.46 6.29 -18.21
C PHE A 17 13.80 4.83 -17.86
N ASN A 18 14.48 4.15 -18.78
CA ASN A 18 15.11 2.83 -18.57
C ASN A 18 16.35 2.91 -17.66
N PHE A 19 16.32 3.74 -16.61
CA PHE A 19 17.37 3.73 -15.61
C PHE A 19 17.14 2.54 -14.69
N SER A 20 18.21 1.80 -14.35
CA SER A 20 18.08 0.71 -13.38
C SER A 20 17.52 1.28 -12.07
N TYR A 21 16.30 0.87 -11.72
CA TYR A 21 15.57 1.31 -10.55
C TYR A 21 16.42 1.16 -9.27
N ALA A 22 17.30 0.16 -9.24
CA ALA A 22 18.26 -0.09 -8.18
C ALA A 22 19.26 1.06 -7.97
N VAL A 23 19.72 1.72 -9.04
CA VAL A 23 20.69 2.82 -8.96
C VAL A 23 20.02 4.10 -8.45
N LEU A 24 18.85 4.44 -8.98
CA LEU A 24 18.06 5.57 -8.50
C LEU A 24 17.70 5.41 -7.01
N TRP A 25 17.40 4.18 -6.59
CA TRP A 25 17.07 3.89 -5.21
C TRP A 25 18.23 4.10 -4.24
N LYS A 26 19.47 3.80 -4.65
CA LYS A 26 20.68 4.05 -3.83
C LYS A 26 20.89 5.53 -3.51
N ILE A 27 20.44 6.44 -4.38
CA ILE A 27 20.56 7.90 -4.19
C ILE A 27 19.32 8.45 -3.47
N TYR A 28 18.13 7.99 -3.88
CA TYR A 28 16.86 8.48 -3.33
C TYR A 28 16.67 8.11 -1.86
N LYS A 29 17.05 6.90 -1.45
CA LYS A 29 16.81 6.40 -0.08
C LYS A 29 17.56 7.23 0.98
N PRO A 30 18.87 7.54 0.85
CA PRO A 30 19.56 8.46 1.76
C PRO A 30 18.95 9.86 1.78
N PHE A 31 18.64 10.43 0.61
CA PHE A 31 18.03 11.76 0.52
C PHE A 31 16.71 11.86 1.29
N VAL A 32 15.81 10.89 1.10
CA VAL A 32 14.52 10.86 1.82
C VAL A 32 14.72 10.66 3.32
N ARG A 33 15.69 9.84 3.75
CA ARG A 33 16.00 9.66 5.17
C ARG A 33 16.47 10.96 5.84
N VAL A 34 17.31 11.73 5.16
CA VAL A 34 17.74 13.06 5.63
C VAL A 34 16.55 14.01 5.72
N GLN A 35 15.73 14.06 4.66
CA GLN A 35 14.51 14.88 4.66
C GLN A 35 13.56 14.50 5.81
N ASN A 36 13.33 13.21 6.02
CA ASN A 36 12.47 12.71 7.09
C ASN A 36 13.07 12.99 8.47
N PHE A 37 14.39 12.88 8.64
CA PHE A 37 15.03 13.25 9.89
C PHE A 37 14.88 14.74 10.22
N VAL A 38 15.08 15.62 9.23
CA VAL A 38 14.90 17.07 9.40
C VAL A 38 13.46 17.40 9.77
N LYS A 39 12.50 16.82 9.05
CA LYS A 39 11.08 17.15 9.19
C LYS A 39 10.41 16.50 10.40
N HIS A 40 10.68 15.22 10.63
CA HIS A 40 9.96 14.39 11.59
C HIS A 40 10.83 13.93 12.76
N ARG A 41 12.14 14.25 12.79
CA ARG A 41 13.10 13.73 13.78
C ARG A 41 13.08 12.19 13.86
N ASP A 42 12.83 11.56 12.71
CA ASP A 42 12.79 10.11 12.53
C ASP A 42 13.25 9.82 11.09
N PRO A 43 14.49 9.31 10.87
CA PRO A 43 14.97 9.02 9.52
C PRO A 43 14.19 7.89 8.85
N TYR A 44 13.43 7.11 9.62
CA TYR A 44 12.64 5.99 9.15
C TYR A 44 11.14 6.29 9.20
N PHE A 45 10.77 7.57 9.23
CA PHE A 45 9.38 7.98 9.08
C PHE A 45 8.78 7.37 7.82
N PHE A 46 7.55 6.87 7.92
CA PHE A 46 6.90 6.17 6.81
C PHE A 46 6.81 7.05 5.57
N ARG A 47 6.95 6.41 4.40
CA ARG A 47 6.99 7.08 3.09
C ARG A 47 5.73 6.81 2.29
N SER A 48 4.94 5.85 2.74
CA SER A 48 3.71 5.41 2.12
C SER A 48 2.66 5.17 3.20
N VAL A 49 1.41 5.39 2.83
CA VAL A 49 0.24 5.05 3.62
C VAL A 49 -0.65 4.16 2.75
N ALA A 50 -1.22 3.11 3.34
CA ALA A 50 -2.28 2.30 2.76
C ALA A 50 -3.53 2.41 3.62
N ILE A 51 -4.66 2.74 2.98
CA ILE A 51 -5.95 2.93 3.63
C ILE A 51 -6.92 1.90 3.06
N GLU A 52 -7.41 0.99 3.90
CA GLU A 52 -8.46 0.04 3.51
C GLU A 52 -9.81 0.76 3.38
N ILE A 53 -10.16 1.21 2.17
CA ILE A 53 -11.42 1.95 1.94
C ILE A 53 -12.67 1.05 1.94
N SER A 54 -12.47 -0.24 1.69
CA SER A 54 -13.45 -1.32 1.76
C SER A 54 -12.73 -2.62 2.06
N THR A 55 -13.44 -3.67 2.46
CA THR A 55 -12.88 -5.02 2.62
C THR A 55 -13.17 -5.92 1.40
N SER A 56 -13.93 -5.41 0.43
CA SER A 56 -14.47 -6.20 -0.68
C SER A 56 -13.48 -6.40 -1.80
N CYS A 57 -13.39 -7.63 -2.29
CA CYS A 57 -12.66 -7.99 -3.49
C CYS A 57 -13.52 -8.94 -4.33
N ASN A 58 -13.39 -8.86 -5.65
CA ASN A 58 -14.05 -9.76 -6.59
C ASN A 58 -13.24 -11.04 -6.87
N ARG A 59 -12.03 -11.17 -6.32
CA ARG A 59 -11.13 -12.32 -6.51
C ARG A 59 -10.78 -13.00 -5.19
N THR A 60 -10.50 -14.29 -5.28
CA THR A 60 -10.08 -15.18 -4.19
C THR A 60 -8.77 -15.91 -4.55
N CYS A 61 -7.72 -15.13 -4.85
CA CYS A 61 -6.43 -15.66 -5.33
C CYS A 61 -5.84 -16.71 -4.37
N TYR A 62 -5.18 -17.74 -4.91
CA TYR A 62 -4.67 -18.90 -4.13
C TYR A 62 -3.67 -18.56 -3.01
N TYR A 63 -3.06 -17.38 -3.04
CA TYR A 63 -2.10 -16.87 -2.04
C TYR A 63 -2.65 -15.71 -1.20
N CYS A 64 -3.94 -15.45 -1.31
CA CYS A 64 -4.65 -14.44 -0.52
C CYS A 64 -5.55 -15.16 0.49
N PRO A 65 -5.56 -14.78 1.78
CA PRO A 65 -6.44 -15.39 2.78
C PRO A 65 -7.94 -15.32 2.43
N ASN A 66 -8.35 -14.39 1.55
CA ASN A 66 -9.71 -14.37 1.00
C ASN A 66 -10.11 -15.66 0.27
N SER A 67 -9.17 -16.49 -0.18
CA SER A 67 -9.48 -17.82 -0.75
C SER A 67 -9.98 -18.83 0.28
N LEU A 68 -9.65 -18.62 1.56
CA LEU A 68 -10.08 -19.45 2.68
C LEU A 68 -11.29 -18.85 3.38
N GLU A 69 -11.28 -17.54 3.56
CA GLU A 69 -12.24 -16.80 4.41
C GLU A 69 -13.40 -16.18 3.60
N GLY A 70 -13.28 -16.11 2.27
CA GLY A 70 -14.15 -15.32 1.41
C GLY A 70 -13.82 -13.81 1.45
N THR A 71 -14.68 -12.99 0.84
CA THR A 71 -14.48 -11.53 0.75
C THR A 71 -15.56 -10.78 1.50
N ALA A 72 -15.17 -10.14 2.61
CA ALA A 72 -16.08 -9.30 3.39
C ALA A 72 -16.49 -8.03 2.61
N THR A 73 -17.63 -7.43 2.94
CA THR A 73 -18.19 -6.28 2.20
C THR A 73 -18.35 -5.02 3.05
N ASP A 74 -17.53 -4.88 4.09
CA ASP A 74 -17.49 -3.68 4.92
C ASP A 74 -16.84 -2.50 4.15
N PHE A 75 -17.22 -1.29 4.53
CA PHE A 75 -16.72 -0.04 3.96
C PHE A 75 -16.23 0.91 5.05
N MET A 76 -15.12 1.59 4.78
CA MET A 76 -14.69 2.73 5.59
C MET A 76 -15.70 3.86 5.45
N SER A 77 -16.05 4.51 6.57
CA SER A 77 -16.89 5.71 6.55
C SER A 77 -16.12 6.90 5.97
N GLU A 78 -16.81 7.82 5.29
CA GLU A 78 -16.16 9.04 4.80
C GLU A 78 -15.55 9.88 5.93
N GLU A 79 -16.17 9.88 7.10
CA GLU A 79 -15.67 10.59 8.28
C GLU A 79 -14.31 10.05 8.70
N THR A 80 -14.17 8.73 8.84
CA THR A 80 -12.90 8.08 9.17
C THR A 80 -11.85 8.40 8.12
N PHE A 81 -12.19 8.29 6.83
CA PHE A 81 -11.26 8.64 5.74
C PHE A 81 -10.77 10.09 5.84
N LYS A 82 -11.70 11.05 5.97
CA LYS A 82 -11.37 12.49 6.10
C LYS A 82 -10.48 12.74 7.31
N LYS A 83 -10.77 12.10 8.44
CA LYS A 83 -9.98 12.22 9.67
C LYS A 83 -8.56 11.65 9.52
N ILE A 84 -8.38 10.55 8.79
CA ILE A 84 -7.03 10.07 8.42
C ILE A 84 -6.28 11.14 7.62
N ILE A 85 -6.91 11.69 6.58
CA ILE A 85 -6.29 12.72 5.73
C ILE A 85 -5.97 14.00 6.51
N ASP A 86 -6.85 14.45 7.40
CA ASP A 86 -6.61 15.61 8.25
C ASP A 86 -5.44 15.37 9.20
N GLN A 87 -5.32 14.18 9.79
CA GLN A 87 -4.18 13.83 10.63
C GLN A 87 -2.88 13.75 9.84
N LEU A 88 -2.89 13.16 8.63
CA LEU A 88 -1.75 13.20 7.71
C LEU A 88 -1.35 14.62 7.33
N LYS A 89 -2.32 15.54 7.21
CA LYS A 89 -2.07 16.96 6.97
C LYS A 89 -1.38 17.62 8.16
N THR A 90 -1.76 17.29 9.40
CA THR A 90 -1.12 17.88 10.60
C THR A 90 0.36 17.54 10.73
N ILE A 91 0.78 16.38 10.24
CA ILE A 91 2.19 15.98 10.18
C ILE A 91 2.84 16.37 8.85
N GLU A 92 2.13 17.13 8.01
CA GLU A 92 2.56 17.54 6.68
C GLU A 92 3.09 16.37 5.82
N PHE A 93 2.39 15.23 5.88
CA PHE A 93 2.75 14.06 5.10
C PHE A 93 2.75 14.40 3.60
N SER A 94 3.73 13.88 2.87
CA SER A 94 3.94 14.19 1.44
C SER A 94 4.40 12.96 0.65
N GLY A 95 4.09 11.76 1.15
CA GLY A 95 4.44 10.50 0.53
C GLY A 95 3.33 9.95 -0.38
N ILE A 96 3.29 8.62 -0.49
CA ILE A 96 2.33 7.90 -1.35
C ILE A 96 1.08 7.55 -0.54
N ILE A 97 -0.09 7.76 -1.13
CA ILE A 97 -1.37 7.29 -0.60
C ILE A 97 -1.85 6.13 -1.48
N ASN A 98 -2.13 5.00 -0.85
CA ASN A 98 -2.73 3.82 -1.47
C ASN A 98 -4.07 3.50 -0.80
N TYR A 99 -4.95 2.83 -1.54
CA TYR A 99 -6.36 2.63 -1.18
C TYR A 99 -6.73 1.16 -0.97
N HIS A 100 -5.77 0.35 -0.51
CA HIS A 100 -5.94 -1.09 -0.40
C HIS A 100 -5.46 -1.66 0.93
N PHE A 101 -5.95 -2.87 1.23
CA PHE A 101 -5.35 -3.83 2.15
C PHE A 101 -5.49 -5.24 1.57
N TYR A 102 -6.68 -5.85 1.66
CA TYR A 102 -7.04 -7.12 1.01
C TYR A 102 -8.31 -6.99 0.14
N ASN A 103 -8.59 -5.76 -0.30
CA ASN A 103 -9.74 -5.38 -1.12
C ASN A 103 -9.33 -5.02 -2.56
N GLU A 104 -10.31 -4.92 -3.46
CA GLU A 104 -10.16 -4.33 -4.79
C GLU A 104 -10.67 -2.88 -4.76
N PRO A 105 -9.80 -1.86 -4.79
CA PRO A 105 -10.22 -0.46 -4.69
C PRO A 105 -11.14 -0.01 -5.83
N LEU A 106 -10.99 -0.56 -7.05
CA LEU A 106 -11.80 -0.16 -8.20
C LEU A 106 -13.29 -0.57 -8.07
N LEU A 107 -13.64 -1.42 -7.11
CA LEU A 107 -15.04 -1.74 -6.77
C LEU A 107 -15.74 -0.60 -5.99
N ASP A 108 -14.99 0.23 -5.28
CA ASP A 108 -15.57 1.30 -4.48
C ASP A 108 -15.86 2.53 -5.35
N LYS A 109 -17.14 2.76 -5.67
CA LYS A 109 -17.59 3.90 -6.47
C LYS A 109 -17.25 5.26 -5.85
N ARG A 110 -16.89 5.32 -4.56
CA ARG A 110 -16.45 6.54 -3.87
C ARG A 110 -14.97 6.86 -4.12
N LEU A 111 -14.19 5.93 -4.67
CA LEU A 111 -12.75 6.11 -4.87
C LEU A 111 -12.37 7.45 -5.55
N PRO A 112 -13.02 7.90 -6.63
CA PRO A 112 -12.71 9.22 -7.21
C PRO A 112 -12.92 10.40 -6.24
N SER A 113 -13.90 10.35 -5.34
CA SER A 113 -14.13 11.42 -4.35
C SER A 113 -13.04 11.42 -3.27
N PHE A 114 -12.61 10.24 -2.82
CA PHE A 114 -11.48 10.09 -1.90
C PHE A 114 -10.18 10.64 -2.49
N ILE A 115 -9.87 10.32 -3.75
CA ILE A 115 -8.68 10.82 -4.43
C ILE A 115 -8.72 12.36 -4.55
N ARG A 116 -9.87 12.93 -4.94
CA ARG A 116 -10.04 14.40 -4.99
C ARG A 116 -9.85 15.05 -3.63
N TYR A 117 -10.35 14.41 -2.57
CA TYR A 117 -10.19 14.88 -1.20
C TYR A 117 -8.70 14.90 -0.79
N VAL A 118 -7.97 13.80 -1.05
CA VAL A 118 -6.52 13.74 -0.85
C VAL A 118 -5.82 14.83 -1.66
N LYS A 119 -6.18 14.99 -2.94
CA LYS A 119 -5.54 15.96 -3.82
C LYS A 119 -5.69 17.39 -3.31
N LYS A 120 -6.88 17.72 -2.78
CA LYS A 120 -7.20 19.04 -2.22
C LYS A 120 -6.48 19.29 -0.88
N HIS A 121 -6.42 18.30 0.01
CA HIS A 121 -5.93 18.48 1.38
C HIS A 121 -4.44 18.16 1.56
N LEU A 122 -3.87 17.31 0.71
CA LEU A 122 -2.48 16.86 0.68
C LEU A 122 -1.91 17.02 -0.74
N PRO A 123 -1.78 18.25 -1.26
CA PRO A 123 -1.47 18.49 -2.67
C PRO A 123 -0.09 17.97 -3.12
N TYR A 124 0.81 17.67 -2.17
CA TYR A 124 2.15 17.12 -2.42
C TYR A 124 2.24 15.59 -2.26
N CYS A 125 1.14 14.93 -1.87
CA CYS A 125 1.07 13.47 -1.89
C CYS A 125 0.88 12.94 -3.30
N VAL A 126 1.28 11.68 -3.48
CA VAL A 126 1.12 10.92 -4.72
C VAL A 126 0.00 9.91 -4.52
N ASN A 127 -1.05 9.98 -5.33
CA ASN A 127 -2.12 8.98 -5.33
C ASN A 127 -1.74 7.81 -6.23
N ARG A 128 -1.64 6.62 -5.64
CA ARG A 128 -1.40 5.35 -6.34
C ARG A 128 -2.55 4.39 -6.09
N ILE A 129 -3.00 3.74 -7.15
CA ILE A 129 -3.93 2.62 -7.08
C ILE A 129 -3.14 1.34 -7.27
N VAL A 130 -3.27 0.40 -6.32
CA VAL A 130 -2.85 -0.99 -6.48
C VAL A 130 -4.10 -1.81 -6.67
N SER A 131 -4.19 -2.59 -7.74
CA SER A 131 -5.44 -3.25 -8.15
C SER A 131 -5.16 -4.53 -8.93
N ASN A 132 -6.13 -5.45 -8.96
CA ASN A 132 -6.13 -6.60 -9.87
C ASN A 132 -6.39 -6.18 -11.33
N GLY A 133 -6.94 -4.99 -11.56
CA GLY A 133 -7.16 -4.40 -12.89
C GLY A 133 -8.44 -4.81 -13.60
N ASP A 134 -9.25 -5.71 -13.04
CA ASP A 134 -10.43 -6.28 -13.71
C ASP A 134 -11.44 -5.22 -14.15
N PHE A 135 -11.55 -4.14 -13.37
CA PHE A 135 -12.49 -3.04 -13.61
C PHE A 135 -11.85 -1.83 -14.29
N LEU A 136 -10.55 -1.85 -14.59
CA LEU A 136 -9.86 -0.68 -15.14
C LEU A 136 -10.17 -0.51 -16.63
N SER A 137 -11.27 0.20 -16.92
CA SER A 137 -11.61 0.66 -18.26
C SER A 137 -10.95 2.01 -18.59
N VAL A 138 -11.02 2.42 -19.87
CA VAL A 138 -10.55 3.74 -20.31
C VAL A 138 -11.33 4.86 -19.59
N ASP A 139 -12.65 4.74 -19.47
CA ASP A 139 -13.49 5.75 -18.83
C ASP A 139 -13.19 5.85 -17.33
N LEU A 140 -13.01 4.71 -16.64
CA LEU A 140 -12.64 4.72 -15.23
C LEU A 140 -11.23 5.30 -15.04
N ALA A 141 -10.29 5.00 -15.94
CA ALA A 141 -8.96 5.59 -15.92
C ALA A 141 -9.02 7.11 -16.12
N ASP A 142 -9.85 7.62 -17.04
CA ASP A 142 -10.09 9.05 -17.23
C ASP A 142 -10.55 9.70 -15.92
N ASP A 143 -11.59 9.15 -15.29
CA ASP A 143 -12.16 9.68 -14.04
C ASP A 143 -11.14 9.72 -12.90
N LEU A 144 -10.36 8.66 -12.75
CA LEU A 144 -9.37 8.52 -11.69
C LEU A 144 -8.14 9.42 -11.92
N ILE A 145 -7.66 9.53 -13.16
CA ILE A 145 -6.56 10.45 -13.51
C ILE A 145 -7.01 11.90 -13.32
N ASN A 146 -8.23 12.24 -13.76
CA ASN A 146 -8.81 13.58 -13.55
C ASN A 146 -9.01 13.89 -12.06
N ALA A 147 -9.31 12.88 -11.23
CA ALA A 147 -9.38 13.04 -9.78
C ALA A 147 -7.99 13.27 -9.15
N GLY A 148 -6.91 12.82 -9.79
CA GLY A 148 -5.53 13.04 -9.36
C GLY A 148 -4.68 11.79 -9.15
N VAL A 149 -5.04 10.65 -9.75
CA VAL A 149 -4.19 9.45 -9.80
C VAL A 149 -3.05 9.64 -10.78
N VAL A 150 -1.86 9.20 -10.40
CA VAL A 150 -0.66 9.26 -11.27
C VAL A 150 -0.01 7.89 -11.49
N ASP A 151 -0.61 6.84 -10.94
CA ASP A 151 -0.05 5.49 -10.94
C ASP A 151 -1.11 4.42 -10.70
N PHE A 152 -1.26 3.52 -11.68
CA PHE A 152 -1.98 2.26 -11.55
C PHE A 152 -0.93 1.13 -11.52
N ALA A 153 -0.74 0.53 -10.36
CA ALA A 153 0.07 -0.67 -10.17
C ALA A 153 -0.85 -1.89 -10.25
N ILE A 154 -0.96 -2.46 -11.45
CA ILE A 154 -1.82 -3.60 -11.73
C ILE A 154 -1.03 -4.90 -11.55
N THR A 155 -1.64 -5.84 -10.82
CA THR A 155 -1.05 -7.16 -10.57
C THR A 155 -1.78 -8.23 -11.37
N ILE A 156 -1.08 -8.97 -12.21
CA ILE A 156 -1.56 -10.19 -12.84
C ILE A 156 -1.50 -11.31 -11.80
N HIS A 157 -2.67 -11.81 -11.41
CA HIS A 157 -2.82 -12.82 -10.36
C HIS A 157 -2.77 -14.25 -10.91
N ASP A 158 -3.27 -14.46 -12.13
CA ASP A 158 -3.36 -15.77 -12.78
C ASP A 158 -2.15 -16.03 -13.70
N ILE A 159 -1.98 -17.29 -14.08
CA ILE A 159 -0.96 -17.67 -15.07
C ILE A 159 -1.45 -17.21 -16.44
N ASP A 160 -0.66 -16.36 -17.09
CA ASP A 160 -0.90 -15.95 -18.48
C ASP A 160 -2.28 -15.30 -18.74
N ASP A 161 -2.61 -14.25 -17.98
CA ASP A 161 -3.87 -13.50 -18.11
C ASP A 161 -3.87 -12.55 -19.34
N GLN A 162 -3.87 -13.15 -20.54
CA GLN A 162 -3.90 -12.43 -21.81
C GLN A 162 -5.20 -11.63 -22.00
N GLU A 163 -6.29 -12.07 -21.38
CA GLU A 163 -7.56 -11.37 -21.41
C GLU A 163 -7.45 -10.03 -20.68
N LEU A 164 -6.96 -10.03 -19.43
CA LEU A 164 -6.70 -8.81 -18.69
C LEU A 164 -5.70 -7.91 -19.43
N LEU A 165 -4.61 -8.46 -19.94
CA LEU A 165 -3.63 -7.68 -20.71
C LEU A 165 -4.28 -6.99 -21.91
N SER A 166 -5.14 -7.67 -22.65
CA SER A 166 -5.88 -7.12 -23.77
C SER A 166 -6.86 -6.02 -23.34
N LYS A 167 -7.56 -6.19 -22.21
CA LYS A 167 -8.43 -5.16 -21.63
C LYS A 167 -7.66 -3.91 -21.20
N LEU A 168 -6.42 -4.06 -20.74
CA LEU A 168 -5.57 -2.95 -20.30
C LEU A 168 -4.89 -2.21 -21.46
N GLN A 169 -4.71 -2.84 -22.64
CA GLN A 169 -4.02 -2.22 -23.78
C GLN A 169 -4.58 -0.83 -24.17
N PRO A 170 -5.90 -0.61 -24.28
CA PRO A 170 -6.44 0.71 -24.61
C PRO A 170 -6.09 1.77 -23.56
N VAL A 171 -6.09 1.41 -22.27
CA VAL A 171 -5.74 2.31 -21.16
C VAL A 171 -4.25 2.66 -21.22
N ILE A 172 -3.39 1.66 -21.39
CA ILE A 172 -1.93 1.84 -21.52
C ILE A 172 -1.60 2.74 -22.71
N LYS A 173 -2.26 2.52 -23.86
CA LYS A 173 -2.07 3.33 -25.07
C LYS A 173 -2.48 4.78 -24.87
N LYS A 174 -3.60 5.04 -24.18
CA LYS A 174 -4.10 6.39 -23.91
C LYS A 174 -3.24 7.12 -22.86
N TYR A 175 -2.76 6.39 -21.85
CA TYR A 175 -2.02 6.94 -20.71
C TYR A 175 -0.65 6.27 -20.50
N PRO A 176 0.30 6.45 -21.44
CA PRO A 176 1.64 5.87 -21.30
C PRO A 176 2.32 6.35 -20.01
N GLY A 177 2.87 5.41 -19.24
CA GLY A 177 3.56 5.67 -17.96
C GLY A 177 2.65 5.73 -16.72
N TYR A 178 1.32 5.74 -16.89
CA TYR A 178 0.39 5.69 -15.76
C TYR A 178 0.18 4.26 -15.27
N VAL A 179 0.11 3.30 -16.18
CA VAL A 179 -0.15 1.89 -15.86
C VAL A 179 1.16 1.11 -15.82
N ARG A 180 1.41 0.42 -14.71
CA ARG A 180 2.47 -0.58 -14.58
C ARG A 180 1.82 -1.92 -14.30
N VAL A 181 2.17 -2.92 -15.10
CA VAL A 181 1.67 -4.28 -14.95
C VAL A 181 2.81 -5.16 -14.43
N GLY A 182 2.56 -5.88 -13.35
CA GLY A 182 3.48 -6.88 -12.80
C GLY A 182 2.77 -8.20 -12.57
N SER A 183 3.48 -9.32 -12.70
CA SER A 183 2.96 -10.65 -12.36
C SER A 183 3.56 -11.17 -11.06
N LEU A 184 2.76 -11.92 -10.30
CA LEU A 184 3.22 -12.69 -9.13
C LEU A 184 3.53 -14.16 -9.47
N HIS A 185 3.26 -14.59 -10.70
CA HIS A 185 3.53 -15.96 -11.11
C HIS A 185 5.02 -16.30 -11.03
N GLY A 186 5.33 -17.49 -10.49
CA GLY A 186 6.71 -17.99 -10.37
C GLY A 186 7.60 -17.23 -9.38
N LYS A 187 7.04 -16.32 -8.58
CA LYS A 187 7.79 -15.55 -7.57
C LYS A 187 7.55 -16.12 -6.17
N PRO A 188 8.53 -16.01 -5.25
CA PRO A 188 8.28 -16.19 -3.83
C PRO A 188 7.13 -15.28 -3.35
N LEU A 189 6.29 -15.80 -2.47
CA LEU A 189 5.10 -15.12 -1.95
C LEU A 189 5.15 -15.01 -0.43
N TYR A 190 4.45 -14.02 0.11
CA TYR A 190 4.23 -13.93 1.55
C TYR A 190 3.12 -14.89 1.99
N ASN A 191 3.37 -15.67 3.05
CA ASN A 191 2.36 -16.50 3.72
C ASN A 191 1.37 -15.69 4.58
N ARG A 192 1.40 -14.35 4.50
CA ARG A 192 0.56 -13.43 5.27
C ARG A 192 0.62 -13.69 6.77
N GLY A 193 1.84 -13.85 7.30
CA GLY A 193 2.03 -14.15 8.71
C GLY A 193 1.48 -15.51 9.13
N GLY A 194 1.43 -16.46 8.19
CA GLY A 194 0.87 -17.79 8.39
C GLY A 194 -0.65 -17.87 8.27
N ALA A 195 -1.30 -16.85 7.71
CA ALA A 195 -2.73 -16.92 7.38
C ALA A 195 -3.01 -17.77 6.13
N ILE A 196 -2.00 -18.02 5.29
CA ILE A 196 -2.13 -18.89 4.13
C ILE A 196 -0.82 -19.61 3.82
N GLU A 197 -0.91 -20.87 3.41
CA GLU A 197 0.25 -21.61 2.92
C GLU A 197 0.61 -21.19 1.50
N VAL A 198 1.91 -21.11 1.22
CA VAL A 198 2.43 -20.72 -0.09
C VAL A 198 3.48 -21.72 -0.54
N GLN A 199 3.55 -21.96 -1.85
CA GLN A 199 4.47 -22.92 -2.42
C GLN A 199 5.94 -22.54 -2.20
N THR A 200 6.27 -21.25 -2.36
CA THR A 200 7.61 -20.71 -2.11
C THR A 200 7.47 -19.47 -1.25
N LEU A 201 7.98 -19.54 -0.02
CA LEU A 201 7.92 -18.43 0.92
C LEU A 201 9.01 -17.39 0.60
N ASP A 202 8.63 -16.12 0.54
CA ASP A 202 9.55 -14.99 0.50
C ASP A 202 10.11 -14.71 1.91
N THR A 203 11.18 -15.42 2.25
CA THR A 203 11.86 -15.31 3.55
C THR A 203 12.70 -14.04 3.65
N LYS A 204 12.84 -13.48 4.86
CA LYS A 204 13.59 -12.24 5.10
C LYS A 204 14.44 -12.32 6.36
N ASP A 205 15.68 -11.81 6.29
CA ASP A 205 16.53 -11.65 7.48
C ASP A 205 16.11 -10.45 8.33
N GLU A 206 15.76 -9.35 7.67
CA GLU A 206 15.27 -8.09 8.24
C GLU A 206 13.93 -7.67 7.61
N CYS A 207 13.13 -6.90 8.34
CA CYS A 207 11.84 -6.40 7.83
C CYS A 207 11.74 -4.88 7.98
N THR A 208 11.42 -4.21 6.87
CA THR A 208 11.19 -2.76 6.83
C THR A 208 9.76 -2.37 6.49
N ASP A 209 8.89 -3.34 6.22
CA ASP A 209 7.49 -3.12 5.83
C ASP A 209 6.74 -2.19 6.81
N PRO A 210 6.74 -2.43 8.15
CA PRO A 210 6.04 -1.55 9.09
C PRO A 210 6.74 -0.20 9.30
N LEU A 211 7.96 0.00 8.76
CA LEU A 211 8.68 1.27 8.79
C LEU A 211 8.37 2.12 7.56
N GLU A 212 8.24 1.49 6.41
CA GLU A 212 8.11 2.19 5.14
C GLU A 212 6.64 2.46 4.76
N LEU A 213 5.72 1.60 5.20
CA LEU A 213 4.29 1.65 4.93
C LEU A 213 3.49 1.67 6.24
N LEU A 214 2.72 2.75 6.45
CA LEU A 214 1.70 2.81 7.49
C LEU A 214 0.38 2.24 6.97
N GLN A 215 -0.23 1.30 7.68
CA GLN A 215 -1.47 0.65 7.28
C GLN A 215 -2.64 1.06 8.18
N PHE A 216 -3.76 1.44 7.56
CA PHE A 216 -5.05 1.62 8.22
C PHE A 216 -6.03 0.54 7.77
N ASP A 217 -6.81 0.00 8.70
CA ASP A 217 -8.01 -0.79 8.38
C ASP A 217 -9.23 0.10 8.11
N TYR A 218 -10.33 -0.51 7.66
CA TYR A 218 -11.57 0.21 7.35
C TYR A 218 -12.22 0.93 8.54
N LYS A 219 -11.84 0.59 9.78
CA LYS A 219 -12.31 1.22 11.02
C LYS A 219 -11.37 2.31 11.53
N GLY A 220 -10.27 2.58 10.82
CA GLY A 220 -9.28 3.60 11.20
C GLY A 220 -8.29 3.13 12.27
N ASN A 221 -8.16 1.82 12.50
CA ASN A 221 -7.09 1.27 13.32
C ASN A 221 -5.76 1.35 12.58
N VAL A 222 -4.68 1.67 13.29
CA VAL A 222 -3.31 1.61 12.78
C VAL A 222 -2.76 0.21 13.00
N LEU A 223 -2.56 -0.54 11.92
CA LEU A 223 -2.14 -1.94 11.98
C LEU A 223 -0.61 -2.10 11.94
N LEU A 224 -0.16 -3.32 12.26
CA LEU A 224 1.22 -3.77 12.08
C LEU A 224 1.73 -3.60 10.65
N CYS A 225 1.19 -4.34 9.68
CA CYS A 225 1.61 -4.28 8.29
C CYS A 225 0.61 -4.99 7.35
N CYS A 226 0.92 -5.00 6.06
CA CYS A 226 0.14 -5.66 5.02
C CYS A 226 0.01 -7.21 5.15
N ASN A 227 0.70 -7.83 6.12
CA ASN A 227 0.62 -9.28 6.37
C ASN A 227 -0.30 -9.65 7.54
N ASP A 228 -0.77 -8.68 8.34
CA ASP A 228 -1.68 -8.94 9.47
C ASP A 228 -3.15 -8.99 9.03
N TYR A 229 -3.48 -9.96 8.17
CA TYR A 229 -4.81 -10.12 7.56
C TYR A 229 -5.95 -10.05 8.59
N TYR A 230 -5.79 -10.73 9.72
CA TYR A 230 -6.79 -10.81 10.79
C TYR A 230 -6.82 -9.56 11.70
N ARG A 231 -5.97 -8.56 11.43
CA ARG A 231 -5.90 -7.29 12.17
C ARG A 231 -5.69 -7.51 13.67
N LYS A 232 -4.89 -8.53 14.03
CA LYS A 232 -4.67 -8.93 15.43
C LYS A 232 -3.77 -7.94 16.18
N HIS A 233 -2.99 -7.13 15.45
CA HIS A 233 -2.01 -6.20 16.00
C HIS A 233 -2.35 -4.77 15.57
N SER A 234 -3.11 -4.09 16.42
CA SER A 234 -3.45 -2.67 16.30
C SER A 234 -2.68 -1.86 17.34
N PHE A 235 -2.12 -0.72 16.91
CA PHE A 235 -1.32 0.17 17.75
C PHE A 235 -2.07 1.45 18.18
N GLY A 236 -3.34 1.59 17.80
CA GLY A 236 -4.18 2.72 18.15
C GLY A 236 -5.24 2.98 17.08
N ASN A 237 -6.17 3.90 17.35
CA ASN A 237 -7.24 4.25 16.42
C ASN A 237 -7.33 5.76 16.20
N ILE A 238 -7.39 6.17 14.93
CA ILE A 238 -7.40 7.60 14.54
C ILE A 238 -8.63 8.35 15.03
N ALA A 239 -9.71 7.65 15.36
CA ALA A 239 -10.94 8.27 15.86
C ALA A 239 -10.71 8.96 17.21
N HIS A 240 -9.77 8.47 18.03
CA HIS A 240 -9.59 8.94 19.40
C HIS A 240 -8.17 9.42 19.68
N GLU A 241 -7.20 9.06 18.84
CA GLU A 241 -5.79 9.35 19.05
C GLU A 241 -5.15 10.11 17.89
N LYS A 242 -4.10 10.88 18.21
CA LYS A 242 -3.28 11.57 17.20
C LYS A 242 -2.30 10.58 16.57
N LEU A 243 -2.25 10.52 15.26
CA LEU A 243 -1.45 9.59 14.46
C LEU A 243 0.04 9.67 14.82
N TYR A 244 0.56 10.88 15.02
CA TYR A 244 1.94 11.06 15.44
C TYR A 244 2.25 10.41 16.80
N LYS A 245 1.28 10.41 17.74
CA LYS A 245 1.41 9.72 19.04
C LYS A 245 1.37 8.20 18.86
N ILE A 246 0.42 7.69 18.08
CA ILE A 246 0.34 6.26 17.74
C ILE A 246 1.66 5.79 17.12
N TRP A 247 2.12 6.51 16.08
CA TRP A 247 3.38 6.18 15.40
C TRP A 247 4.55 6.15 16.37
N ARG A 248 4.67 7.12 17.27
CA ARG A 248 5.75 7.21 18.26
C ARG A 248 5.50 6.44 19.55
N GLY A 249 4.42 5.68 19.64
CA GLY A 249 4.15 4.80 20.78
C GLY A 249 5.33 3.88 21.03
N GLU A 250 5.62 3.64 22.32
CA GLU A 250 6.79 2.87 22.74
C GLU A 250 6.82 1.47 22.11
N GLU A 251 5.68 0.77 22.19
CA GLU A 251 5.52 -0.58 21.64
C GLU A 251 5.76 -0.62 20.13
N PHE A 252 5.06 0.22 19.37
CA PHE A 252 5.17 0.23 17.92
C PHE A 252 6.57 0.66 17.46
N SER A 253 7.17 1.64 18.13
CA SER A 253 8.52 2.12 17.84
C SER A 253 9.59 1.06 18.15
N LYS A 254 9.45 0.35 19.28
CA LYS A 254 10.34 -0.77 19.66
C LYS A 254 10.25 -1.88 18.62
N LEU A 255 9.04 -2.31 18.28
CA LEU A 255 8.80 -3.36 17.29
C LEU A 255 9.42 -3.02 15.92
N ARG A 256 9.19 -1.80 15.41
CA ARG A 256 9.79 -1.35 14.14
C ARG A 256 11.32 -1.35 14.18
N ARG A 257 11.93 -0.96 15.31
CA ARG A 257 13.39 -1.00 15.48
C ARG A 257 13.91 -2.43 15.49
N GLU A 258 13.24 -3.32 16.20
CA GLU A 258 13.60 -4.74 16.31
C GLU A 258 13.51 -5.45 14.96
N LEU A 259 12.40 -5.29 14.24
CA LEU A 259 12.21 -5.90 12.91
C LEU A 259 13.26 -5.46 11.89
N ARG A 260 13.69 -4.19 11.96
CA ARG A 260 14.80 -3.68 11.12
C ARG A 260 16.15 -4.32 11.45
N LEU A 261 16.33 -4.80 12.67
CA LEU A 261 17.52 -5.55 13.10
C LEU A 261 17.34 -7.07 12.92
N GLY A 262 16.25 -7.50 12.29
CA GLY A 262 15.91 -8.90 12.15
C GLY A 262 15.37 -9.56 13.41
N ILE A 263 15.09 -8.81 14.47
CA ILE A 263 14.55 -9.36 15.72
C ILE A 263 13.02 -9.44 15.58
N ALA A 264 12.50 -10.66 15.39
CA ALA A 264 11.07 -10.93 15.22
C ALA A 264 10.44 -11.47 16.52
N ASN A 265 10.03 -10.55 17.41
CA ASN A 265 9.46 -10.94 18.71
C ASN A 265 7.98 -11.36 18.64
N LEU A 266 7.23 -10.93 17.63
CA LEU A 266 5.87 -11.42 17.39
C LEU A 266 5.90 -12.70 16.56
N GLU A 267 5.02 -13.65 16.90
CA GLU A 267 4.85 -14.91 16.17
C GLU A 267 4.54 -14.67 14.70
N ILE A 268 3.61 -13.76 14.41
CA ILE A 268 3.25 -13.37 13.04
C ILE A 268 4.49 -12.95 12.22
N CYS A 269 5.43 -12.23 12.85
CA CYS A 269 6.66 -11.80 12.20
C CYS A 269 7.64 -12.95 12.00
N ARG A 270 7.79 -13.85 12.98
CA ARG A 270 8.66 -15.04 12.84
C ARG A 270 8.18 -15.94 11.71
N VAL A 271 6.89 -16.20 11.66
CA VAL A 271 6.27 -17.01 10.61
C VAL A 271 6.34 -16.31 9.25
N CYS A 272 6.06 -15.00 9.19
CA CYS A 272 6.17 -14.23 7.95
C CYS A 272 7.59 -14.21 7.38
N MET A 273 8.60 -14.08 8.25
CA MET A 273 10.00 -14.00 7.86
C MET A 273 10.64 -15.37 7.60
N GLY A 274 9.93 -16.47 7.89
CA GLY A 274 10.44 -17.83 7.76
C GLY A 274 11.38 -18.27 8.89
N LYS A 275 11.37 -17.56 10.03
CA LYS A 275 12.18 -17.86 11.22
C LYS A 275 11.54 -18.91 12.13
N GLU A 276 10.25 -19.16 11.94
CA GLU A 276 9.49 -20.18 12.63
C GLU A 276 8.51 -20.81 11.62
N ARG A 277 8.32 -22.12 11.69
CA ARG A 277 7.24 -22.77 10.95
C ARG A 277 6.00 -22.79 11.82
N LYS A 278 4.87 -22.36 11.27
CA LYS A 278 3.58 -22.53 11.95
C LYS A 278 3.31 -24.03 12.07
N ILE A 279 3.21 -24.53 13.30
CA ILE A 279 2.74 -25.90 13.54
C ILE A 279 1.22 -25.83 13.51
N THR A 280 0.62 -26.27 12.41
CA THR A 280 -0.81 -26.49 12.34
C THR A 280 -1.10 -27.75 13.16
N LEU A 281 -1.70 -27.59 14.35
CA LEU A 281 -2.28 -28.70 15.12
C LEU A 281 -3.57 -29.18 14.45
#